data_AF-A0A2N5JR90-F1
#
_entry.id   AF-A0A2N5JR90-F1
#
_cell.length_a   1.000
_cell.length_b   1.000
_cell.length_c   1.000
_cell.angle_alpha   90.00
_cell.angle_beta   90.00
_cell.angle_gamma   90.00
#
_symmetry.space_group_name_H-M   'P 1'
#
loop_
_entity.id
_entity.type
_entity.pdbx_description
1 polymer ?
#
loop_
_entity_poly.entity_id
_entity_poly.type
_entity_poly.pdbx_seq_one_letter_code
_entity_poly.pdbx_strand_id
1 'polypeptide(L)'
;MFVSHAAIVNLDLSAVHEPIDQLIKADLTQSLRFEVAYDRDPQDPRELSEIAEVRLWFIYLDSYYPWLPFILDWREELGRYTAMLVPHRFSQTEGIIFDPEGLEIFVMSKLCTIDRWLKGRGIKAPTKMQQWCN
;
A
#
# COMPACT_ATOMS: atom_id res chain seq x y z
N MET A 1 -7.60 3.70 8.95
CA MET A 1 -7.04 5.07 8.92
C MET A 1 -7.80 5.85 7.88
N PHE A 2 -8.46 6.94 8.29
CA PHE A 2 -9.32 7.71 7.39
C PHE A 2 -8.49 8.64 6.49
N VAL A 3 -8.83 8.69 5.20
CA VAL A 3 -8.22 9.56 4.20
C VAL A 3 -9.34 10.30 3.49
N SER A 4 -9.35 11.63 3.60
CA SER A 4 -10.40 12.47 3.01
C SER A 4 -10.14 12.81 1.55
N HIS A 5 -11.18 13.22 0.83
CA HIS A 5 -11.08 13.73 -0.53
C HIS A 5 -10.07 14.88 -0.61
N ALA A 6 -10.14 15.82 0.34
CA ALA A 6 -9.22 16.95 0.42
C ALA A 6 -7.76 16.49 0.59
N ALA A 7 -7.50 15.43 1.38
CA ALA A 7 -6.15 14.89 1.52
C ALA A 7 -5.64 14.30 0.20
N ILE A 8 -6.50 13.60 -0.54
CA ILE A 8 -6.17 12.98 -1.83
C ILE A 8 -5.80 14.03 -2.87
N VAL A 9 -6.66 15.01 -3.09
CA VAL A 9 -6.46 16.02 -4.14
C VAL A 9 -5.29 16.97 -3.86
N ASN A 10 -4.92 17.15 -2.59
CA ASN A 10 -3.80 17.99 -2.18
C ASN A 10 -2.51 17.21 -1.89
N LEU A 11 -2.50 15.88 -2.08
CA LEU A 11 -1.38 15.00 -1.69
C LEU A 11 -0.94 15.19 -0.24
N ASP A 12 -1.89 15.44 0.65
CA ASP A 12 -1.62 15.66 2.06
C ASP A 12 -1.54 14.31 2.81
N LEU A 13 -0.39 14.10 3.45
CA LEU A 13 -0.10 12.92 4.28
C LEU A 13 -0.16 13.23 5.78
N SER A 14 -0.47 14.47 6.16
CA SER A 14 -0.46 14.94 7.57
C SER A 14 -1.27 14.02 8.49
N ALA A 15 -2.45 13.59 8.04
CA ALA A 15 -3.36 12.71 8.78
C ALA A 15 -2.81 11.29 9.00
N VAL A 16 -1.79 10.87 8.25
CA VAL A 16 -1.27 9.50 8.29
C VAL A 16 0.07 9.37 9.01
N HIS A 17 0.84 10.46 9.10
CA HIS A 17 2.19 10.42 9.65
C HIS A 17 2.21 9.92 11.10
N GLU A 18 1.54 10.64 12.00
CA GLU A 18 1.54 10.31 13.43
C GLU A 18 0.94 8.92 13.72
N PRO A 19 -0.21 8.51 13.12
CA PRO A 19 -0.75 7.18 13.40
C PRO A 19 0.11 6.04 12.83
N ILE A 20 0.76 6.22 11.67
CA ILE A 20 1.74 5.24 11.16
C ILE A 20 2.92 5.14 12.13
N ASP A 21 3.45 6.28 12.59
CA ASP A 21 4.60 6.34 13.50
C ASP A 21 4.29 5.72 14.87
N GLN A 22 3.06 5.83 15.36
CA GLN A 22 2.63 5.16 16.58
C GLN A 22 2.49 3.64 16.38
N LEU A 23 1.90 3.21 15.26
CA LEU A 23 1.71 1.80 14.96
C LEU A 23 3.05 1.06 14.92
N ILE A 24 4.06 1.64 14.28
CA ILE A 24 5.39 1.03 14.20
C ILE A 24 6.17 1.00 15.52
N LYS A 25 5.79 1.83 16.50
CA LYS A 25 6.40 1.84 17.84
C LYS A 25 5.75 0.82 18.75
N ALA A 26 4.46 0.54 18.55
CA ALA A 26 3.68 -0.37 19.37
C ALA A 26 3.89 -1.84 18.98
N ASP A 27 3.45 -2.21 17.77
CA ASP A 27 3.56 -3.57 17.26
C ASP A 27 3.41 -3.58 15.72
N LEU A 28 4.18 -4.43 15.04
CA LEU A 28 4.18 -4.56 13.59
C LEU A 28 3.08 -5.51 13.09
N THR A 29 1.90 -5.42 13.67
CA THR A 29 0.76 -6.25 13.26
C THR A 29 0.28 -5.88 11.86
N GLN A 30 -0.10 -6.91 11.09
CA GLN A 30 -0.68 -6.78 9.76
C GLN A 30 -2.17 -6.44 9.84
N SER A 31 -2.47 -5.23 10.30
CA SER A 31 -3.84 -4.79 10.59
C SER A 31 -4.18 -3.42 10.01
N LEU A 32 -3.22 -2.70 9.43
CA LEU A 32 -3.47 -1.37 8.90
C LEU A 32 -4.39 -1.44 7.67
N ARG A 33 -5.45 -0.64 7.70
CA ARG A 33 -6.40 -0.44 6.59
C ARG A 33 -6.64 1.05 6.36
N PHE A 34 -6.95 1.43 5.13
CA PHE A 34 -7.36 2.81 4.80
C PHE A 34 -8.86 2.89 4.52
N GLU A 35 -9.53 3.84 5.16
CA GLU A 35 -10.88 4.23 4.81
C GLU A 35 -10.77 5.47 3.92
N VAL A 36 -10.94 5.28 2.61
CA VAL A 36 -10.70 6.31 1.60
C VAL A 36 -12.03 6.93 1.21
N ALA A 37 -12.30 8.13 1.72
CA ALA A 37 -13.48 8.91 1.38
C ALA A 37 -13.16 9.85 0.21
N TYR A 38 -13.34 9.36 -1.01
CA TYR A 38 -13.11 10.13 -2.23
C TYR A 38 -14.42 10.51 -2.90
N ASP A 39 -14.71 11.81 -2.97
CA ASP A 39 -15.90 12.32 -3.64
C ASP A 39 -15.82 12.05 -5.15
N ARG A 40 -16.73 11.21 -5.63
CA ARG A 40 -16.89 10.85 -7.04
C ARG A 40 -18.37 10.66 -7.36
N ASP A 41 -18.70 10.67 -8.65
CA ASP A 41 -20.04 10.32 -9.11
C ASP A 41 -20.41 8.90 -8.61
N PRO A 42 -21.55 8.71 -7.92
CA PRO A 42 -22.00 7.38 -7.51
C PRO A 42 -22.19 6.39 -8.67
N GLN A 43 -22.34 6.88 -9.91
CA GLN A 43 -22.43 6.05 -11.11
C GLN A 43 -21.08 5.75 -11.78
N ASP A 44 -19.98 6.30 -11.27
CA ASP A 44 -18.63 6.00 -11.78
C ASP A 44 -18.30 4.51 -11.52
N PRO A 45 -18.17 3.69 -12.58
CA PRO A 45 -18.01 2.25 -12.42
C PRO A 45 -16.59 1.84 -12.03
N ARG A 46 -15.64 2.79 -12.00
CA ARG A 46 -14.22 2.52 -11.76
C ARG A 46 -14.00 2.09 -10.32
N GLU A 47 -13.08 1.15 -10.12
CA GLU A 47 -12.53 0.90 -8.80
C GLU A 47 -11.67 2.07 -8.32
N LEU A 48 -11.48 2.22 -7.00
CA LEU A 48 -10.63 3.29 -6.46
C LEU A 48 -9.20 3.25 -7.04
N SER A 49 -8.69 2.06 -7.31
CA SER A 49 -7.36 1.86 -7.90
C SER A 49 -7.26 2.21 -9.39
N GLU A 50 -8.38 2.54 -10.03
CA GLU A 50 -8.44 3.04 -11.40
C GLU A 50 -8.57 4.58 -11.45
N ILE A 51 -8.68 5.25 -10.29
CA ILE A 51 -8.74 6.72 -10.19
C ILE A 51 -7.33 7.27 -9.99
N ALA A 52 -6.88 8.11 -10.93
CA ALA A 52 -5.51 8.60 -10.99
C ALA A 52 -5.08 9.39 -9.74
N GLU A 53 -5.96 10.23 -9.20
CA GLU A 53 -5.70 11.06 -8.02
C GLU A 53 -5.54 10.21 -6.76
N VAL A 54 -6.41 9.20 -6.59
CA VAL A 54 -6.31 8.24 -5.49
C VAL A 54 -5.00 7.47 -5.60
N ARG A 55 -4.68 6.93 -6.79
CA ARG A 55 -3.40 6.25 -7.03
C ARG A 55 -2.21 7.15 -6.72
N LEU A 56 -2.23 8.41 -7.17
CA LEU A 56 -1.14 9.35 -6.96
C LEU A 56 -0.90 9.60 -5.47
N TRP A 57 -1.97 9.71 -4.68
CA TRP A 57 -1.84 9.83 -3.23
C TRP A 57 -1.17 8.59 -2.61
N PHE A 58 -1.53 7.38 -3.04
CA PHE A 58 -0.87 6.15 -2.57
C PHE A 58 0.57 5.99 -3.07
N ILE A 59 0.89 6.46 -4.29
CA ILE A 59 2.27 6.54 -4.80
C ILE A 59 3.08 7.49 -3.92
N TYR A 60 2.50 8.64 -3.56
CA TYR A 60 3.14 9.60 -2.68
C TYR A 60 3.35 9.02 -1.27
N LEU A 61 2.34 8.37 -0.71
CA LEU A 61 2.45 7.64 0.55
C LEU A 61 3.57 6.59 0.53
N ASP A 62 3.65 5.80 -0.54
CA ASP A 62 4.67 4.77 -0.72
C ASP A 62 6.08 5.35 -0.78
N SER A 63 6.24 6.56 -1.32
CA SER A 63 7.54 7.23 -1.36
C SER A 63 8.06 7.62 0.05
N TYR A 64 7.16 7.89 1.00
CA TYR A 64 7.52 8.16 2.41
C TYR A 64 7.64 6.88 3.24
N TYR A 65 6.76 5.91 2.97
CA TYR A 65 6.65 4.67 3.73
C TYR A 65 6.77 3.45 2.81
N PRO A 66 7.92 3.22 2.16
CA PRO A 66 8.03 2.19 1.13
C PRO A 66 7.97 0.75 1.68
N TRP A 67 8.08 0.60 3.01
CA TRP A 67 7.93 -0.65 3.77
C TRP A 67 6.48 -0.91 4.23
N LEU A 68 5.56 0.02 3.99
CA LEU A 68 4.17 -0.04 4.47
C LEU A 68 3.46 -1.37 4.17
N PRO A 69 3.63 -2.03 3.00
CA PRO A 69 3.03 -3.33 2.73
C PRO A 69 3.24 -4.39 3.82
N PHE A 70 4.31 -4.27 4.61
CA PHE A 70 4.59 -5.19 5.71
C PHE A 70 3.55 -5.18 6.82
N ILE A 71 2.91 -4.04 7.08
CA ILE A 71 1.95 -3.85 8.19
C ILE A 71 0.49 -3.70 7.73
N LEU A 72 0.25 -3.75 6.42
CA LEU A 72 -1.11 -3.73 5.88
C LEU A 72 -1.85 -5.01 6.26
N ASP A 73 -3.16 -4.90 6.40
CA ASP A 73 -4.03 -6.06 6.45
C ASP A 73 -3.88 -6.87 5.15
N TRP A 74 -3.39 -8.11 5.27
CA TRP A 74 -3.09 -8.95 4.12
C TRP A 74 -4.32 -9.46 3.37
N ARG A 75 -5.50 -9.44 4.01
CA ARG A 75 -6.75 -9.94 3.42
C ARG A 75 -7.46 -8.87 2.62
N GLU A 76 -7.54 -7.67 3.18
CA GLU A 76 -8.41 -6.61 2.63
C GLU A 76 -7.61 -5.44 2.03
N GLU A 77 -6.43 -5.14 2.55
CA GLU A 77 -5.73 -3.89 2.21
C GLU A 77 -4.55 -4.10 1.24
N LEU A 78 -3.77 -5.17 1.43
CA LEU A 78 -2.55 -5.40 0.66
C LEU A 78 -2.80 -5.50 -0.85
N GLY A 79 -3.87 -6.18 -1.26
CA GLY A 79 -4.25 -6.28 -2.68
C GLY A 79 -4.62 -4.92 -3.28
N ARG A 80 -5.41 -4.12 -2.56
CA ARG A 80 -5.79 -2.77 -3.00
C ARG A 80 -4.59 -1.84 -3.09
N TYR A 81 -3.73 -1.84 -2.07
CA TYR A 81 -2.48 -1.07 -2.08
C TYR A 81 -1.59 -1.43 -3.26
N THR A 82 -1.44 -2.74 -3.53
CA THR A 82 -0.69 -3.23 -4.70
C THR A 82 -1.31 -2.70 -6.00
N ALA A 83 -2.64 -2.67 -6.12
CA ALA A 83 -3.32 -2.13 -7.31
C ALA A 83 -3.10 -0.63 -7.50
N MET A 84 -2.86 0.14 -6.44
CA MET A 84 -2.49 1.55 -6.56
C MET A 84 -1.14 1.74 -7.26
N LEU A 85 -0.21 0.81 -7.04
CA LEU A 85 1.21 0.94 -7.42
C LEU A 85 1.59 0.11 -8.64
N VAL A 86 0.84 -0.94 -8.95
CA VAL A 86 1.12 -1.88 -10.04
C VAL A 86 0.10 -1.70 -11.16
N PRO A 87 0.51 -1.79 -12.44
CA PRO A 87 -0.43 -1.88 -13.54
C PRO A 87 -1.38 -3.07 -13.36
N HIS A 88 -2.67 -2.83 -13.55
CA HIS A 88 -3.69 -3.85 -13.42
C HIS A 88 -4.88 -3.52 -14.34
N ARG A 89 -5.75 -4.51 -14.52
CA ARG A 89 -7.10 -4.33 -15.05
C ARG A 89 -8.10 -4.82 -14.03
N PHE A 90 -9.29 -4.23 -14.03
CA PHE A 90 -10.40 -4.74 -13.23
C PHE A 90 -11.37 -5.56 -14.07
N SER A 91 -11.84 -6.67 -13.51
CA SER A 91 -12.88 -7.53 -14.06
C SER A 91 -13.98 -7.68 -13.03
N GLN A 92 -15.24 -7.52 -13.43
CA GLN A 92 -16.37 -7.68 -12.51
C GLN A 92 -16.48 -9.13 -11.97
N THR A 93 -15.97 -10.12 -12.71
CA THR A 93 -16.03 -11.53 -12.32
C THR A 93 -14.78 -12.00 -11.60
N GLU A 94 -13.60 -11.50 -11.98
CA GLU A 94 -12.31 -11.97 -11.49
C GLU A 94 -11.63 -10.99 -10.52
N GLY A 95 -12.19 -9.79 -10.35
CA GLY A 95 -11.61 -8.72 -9.54
C GLY A 95 -10.37 -8.12 -10.20
N ILE A 96 -9.35 -7.85 -9.38
CA ILE A 96 -8.12 -7.19 -9.81
C ILE A 96 -7.21 -8.21 -10.50
N ILE A 97 -6.85 -7.93 -11.75
CA ILE A 97 -5.93 -8.72 -12.55
C ILE A 97 -4.65 -7.90 -12.76
N PHE A 98 -3.59 -8.26 -12.05
CA PHE A 98 -2.30 -7.57 -12.14
C PHE A 98 -1.56 -7.90 -13.44
N ASP A 99 -0.79 -6.93 -13.92
CA ASP A 99 0.29 -7.22 -14.87
C ASP A 99 1.34 -8.12 -14.19
N PRO A 100 1.66 -9.31 -14.74
CA PRO A 100 2.55 -10.25 -14.06
C PRO A 100 3.97 -9.72 -13.84
N GLU A 101 4.54 -9.06 -14.85
CA GLU A 101 5.91 -8.52 -14.79
C GLU A 101 5.98 -7.35 -13.80
N GLY A 102 5.02 -6.42 -13.88
CA GLY A 102 4.90 -5.32 -12.93
C GLY A 102 4.73 -5.80 -11.48
N LEU A 103 3.94 -6.85 -11.27
CA LEU A 103 3.75 -7.44 -9.95
C LEU A 103 5.03 -8.09 -9.42
N GLU A 104 5.76 -8.82 -10.26
CA GLU A 104 7.02 -9.45 -9.86
C GLU A 104 8.06 -8.42 -9.44
N ILE A 105 8.26 -7.37 -10.25
CA ILE A 105 9.19 -6.28 -9.94
C ILE A 105 8.78 -5.59 -8.63
N PHE A 106 7.48 -5.31 -8.47
CA PHE A 106 6.95 -4.72 -7.24
C PHE A 106 7.26 -5.57 -6.02
N VAL A 107 6.92 -6.87 -6.04
CA VAL A 107 7.14 -7.78 -4.90
C VAL A 107 8.62 -7.85 -4.55
N MET A 108 9.51 -8.03 -5.53
CA MET A 108 10.96 -8.07 -5.29
C MET A 108 11.48 -6.77 -4.67
N SER A 109 11.06 -5.63 -5.21
CA SER A 109 11.45 -4.32 -4.68
C SER A 109 10.96 -4.11 -3.24
N LYS A 110 9.72 -4.52 -2.93
CA LYS A 110 9.17 -4.41 -1.57
C LYS A 110 9.85 -5.34 -0.59
N LEU A 111 10.13 -6.59 -0.97
CA LEU A 111 10.85 -7.53 -0.11
C LEU A 111 12.23 -6.98 0.30
N CYS A 112 13.03 -6.48 -0.64
CA CYS A 112 14.34 -5.93 -0.29
C CYS A 112 14.26 -4.60 0.48
N THR A 113 13.22 -3.79 0.25
CA THR A 113 12.96 -2.59 1.05
C THR A 113 12.60 -2.94 2.50
N ILE A 114 11.68 -3.89 2.68
CA ILE A 114 11.22 -4.35 3.99
C ILE A 114 12.36 -5.01 4.76
N ASP A 115 13.16 -5.88 4.11
CA ASP A 115 14.32 -6.51 4.74
C ASP A 115 15.31 -5.47 5.27
N ARG A 116 15.67 -4.47 4.44
CA ARG A 116 16.55 -3.38 4.87
C ARG A 116 15.97 -2.60 6.04
N TRP A 117 14.68 -2.29 6.00
CA TRP A 117 14.00 -1.54 7.05
C TRP A 117 13.93 -2.32 8.37
N LEU A 118 13.63 -3.63 8.34
CA LEU A 118 13.62 -4.50 9.52
C LEU A 118 15.04 -4.64 10.11
N LYS A 119 16.05 -4.87 9.27
CA LYS A 119 17.47 -4.93 9.69
C LYS A 119 17.92 -3.64 10.38
N GLY A 120 17.56 -2.48 9.83
CA GLY A 120 17.86 -1.17 10.44
C GLY A 120 17.25 -0.97 11.83
N ARG A 121 16.25 -1.77 12.20
CA ARG A 121 15.57 -1.75 13.50
C ARG A 121 16.00 -2.90 14.43
N GLY A 122 16.96 -3.72 14.00
CA GLY A 122 17.36 -4.92 14.73
C GLY A 122 16.30 -6.03 14.76
N ILE A 123 15.29 -5.96 13.88
CA ILE A 123 14.22 -6.96 13.79
C ILE A 123 14.63 -8.01 12.76
N LYS A 124 14.57 -9.29 13.16
CA LYS A 124 14.84 -10.40 12.23
C LYS A 124 13.68 -10.53 11.24
N ALA A 125 13.97 -10.46 9.95
CA ALA A 125 12.99 -10.73 8.92
C ALA A 125 12.45 -12.17 9.02
N PRO A 126 11.16 -12.41 8.78
CA PRO A 126 10.60 -13.75 8.58
C PRO A 126 11.43 -14.60 7.61
N THR A 127 11.62 -15.88 7.95
CA THR A 127 12.54 -16.80 7.24
C THR A 127 12.28 -16.88 5.73
N LYS A 128 11.03 -16.71 5.28
CA LYS A 128 10.66 -16.73 3.86
C LYS A 128 11.21 -15.54 3.06
N MET A 129 11.48 -14.39 3.68
CA MET A 129 12.02 -13.19 3.00
C MET A 129 13.55 -13.21 2.86
N GLN A 130 14.26 -14.00 3.68
CA GLN A 130 15.72 -14.01 3.75
C GLN A 130 16.41 -14.65 2.54
N GLN A 131 15.67 -15.34 1.66
CA GLN A 131 16.24 -16.10 0.54
C GLN A 131 16.51 -15.25 -0.72
N TRP A 132 16.00 -14.02 -0.79
CA TRP A 132 15.88 -13.28 -2.05
C TRP A 132 16.73 -12.01 -2.13
N CYS A 133 17.30 -11.55 -1.01
CA CYS A 133 18.07 -10.30 -0.94
C CYS A 133 19.49 -10.50 -0.35
N ASN A 134 20.04 -11.72 -0.42
CA ASN A 134 21.42 -12.05 -0.05
C ASN A 134 22.26 -12.38 -1.27
#